data_AF-A0A2V9D453-F1
#
_entry.id   AF-A0A2V9D453-F1
#
_cell.length_a   1.000
_cell.length_b   1.000
_cell.length_c   1.000
_cell.angle_alpha   90.00
_cell.angle_beta   90.00
_cell.angle_gamma   90.00
#
_symmetry.space_group_name_H-M   'P 1'
#
loop_
_entity.id
_entity.type
_entity.pdbx_description
1 polymer ?
#
loop_
_entity_poly.entity_id
_entity_poly.type
_entity_poly.pdbx_seq_one_letter_code
_entity_poly.pdbx_strand_id
1 'polypeptide(L)'
;MKRLILFARSVIPEDPAQLFFLGGSVLLLISMQLRCFPLGPDYAPGSNVFLGGSYEDPFARAYQSWLLFSIAARLPIVFAGAAGLFICFWPGTHPVRRLFGFVCLPALAGVAAICGRSLYLAQHSDFLYMRVLQGGPHNQAWAFSTVWSLGPAVHMSAVGIALVLVFWSRLAMGITSLPLSLAHTEDAAPRQDEIWKRIRTFIWISVAAWPIGIVAFYSVLLRFVNYRSLPANAPLGAALGTGLLGGVAAWAIGECRWKELRQFTRLSKTKFCMLGVTFPIAINLVPNLVAYLSDRIHWAAFELGKVSPPIFASYFRFPDPYYFWLLFSAAFEEIIWRGYLQPRFVQRFGVIRGVFLLGLVWSASHFLGDFQKTTEDYQVLLRLTSRLGLCVAMSYVLGWLTLRSGSIWPAALTHGLHNVWAFSGAHSLDGQDPLLVKTIIWICWGLLGFALF
;
A
#
# COMPACT_ATOMS: atom_id res chain seq x y z
N MET A 1 -29.36 -5.11 1.61
CA MET A 1 -28.86 -4.96 3.00
C MET A 1 -28.48 -6.28 3.67
N LYS A 2 -29.38 -7.27 3.79
CA LYS A 2 -29.10 -8.57 4.48
C LYS A 2 -27.84 -9.31 3.95
N ARG A 3 -27.65 -9.39 2.63
CA ARG A 3 -26.47 -10.02 2.01
C ARG A 3 -25.15 -9.32 2.35
N LEU A 4 -25.15 -7.98 2.36
CA LEU A 4 -23.99 -7.16 2.71
C LEU A 4 -23.59 -7.37 4.17
N ILE A 5 -24.56 -7.39 5.09
CA ILE A 5 -24.33 -7.63 6.51
C ILE A 5 -23.76 -9.03 6.75
N LEU A 6 -24.30 -10.05 6.07
CA LEU A 6 -23.78 -11.42 6.13
C LEU A 6 -22.35 -11.51 5.59
N PHE A 7 -22.05 -10.82 4.50
CA PHE A 7 -20.70 -10.75 3.97
C PHE A 7 -19.74 -10.04 4.93
N ALA A 8 -20.10 -8.87 5.46
CA ALA A 8 -19.29 -8.13 6.42
C ALA A 8 -18.97 -8.96 7.67
N ARG A 9 -19.97 -9.64 8.23
CA ARG A 9 -19.76 -10.59 9.35
C ARG A 9 -18.85 -11.75 9.00
N SER A 10 -18.74 -12.11 7.72
CA SER A 10 -17.88 -13.21 7.29
C SER A 10 -16.42 -12.85 7.07
N VAL A 11 -16.09 -11.55 7.04
CA VAL A 11 -14.73 -11.06 6.77
C VAL A 11 -14.14 -10.25 7.93
N ILE A 12 -14.96 -9.90 8.92
CA ILE A 12 -14.51 -9.28 10.17
C ILE A 12 -14.07 -10.39 11.14
N PRO A 13 -12.96 -10.21 11.88
CA PRO A 13 -12.54 -11.14 12.92
C PRO A 13 -13.64 -11.41 13.95
N GLU A 14 -13.79 -12.67 14.37
CA GLU A 14 -14.74 -13.05 15.43
C GLU A 14 -14.33 -12.47 16.79
N ASP A 15 -13.04 -12.33 17.04
CA ASP A 15 -12.47 -11.70 18.24
C ASP A 15 -12.04 -10.25 17.94
N PRO A 16 -12.69 -9.24 18.54
CA PRO A 16 -12.30 -7.84 18.37
C PRO A 16 -10.86 -7.54 18.78
N ALA A 17 -10.25 -8.34 19.67
CA ALA A 17 -8.87 -8.14 20.05
C ALA A 17 -7.90 -8.34 18.87
N GLN A 18 -8.27 -9.15 17.88
CA GLN A 18 -7.50 -9.33 16.64
C GLN A 18 -7.44 -8.04 15.81
N LEU A 19 -8.43 -7.14 15.95
CA LEU A 19 -8.39 -5.81 15.31
C LEU A 19 -7.31 -4.92 15.94
N PHE A 20 -7.05 -5.01 17.24
CA PHE A 20 -5.93 -4.30 17.87
C PHE A 20 -4.59 -4.77 17.30
N PHE A 21 -4.45 -6.08 17.08
CA PHE A 21 -3.24 -6.63 16.48
C PHE A 21 -3.04 -6.20 15.03
N LEU A 22 -4.10 -6.24 14.20
CA LEU A 22 -4.07 -5.77 12.82
C LEU A 22 -3.76 -4.27 12.76
N GLY A 23 -4.47 -3.45 13.55
CA GLY A 23 -4.26 -2.02 13.63
C GLY A 23 -2.83 -1.67 14.08
N GLY A 24 -2.34 -2.33 15.13
CA GLY A 24 -0.97 -2.14 15.60
C GLY A 24 0.07 -2.52 14.55
N SER A 25 -0.11 -3.64 13.85
CA SER A 25 0.77 -4.09 12.77
C SER A 25 0.80 -3.10 11.59
N VAL A 26 -0.35 -2.51 11.23
CA VAL A 26 -0.45 -1.46 10.20
C VAL A 26 0.30 -0.19 10.63
N LEU A 27 0.15 0.25 11.89
CA LEU A 27 0.84 1.43 12.40
C LEU A 27 2.38 1.28 12.34
N LEU A 28 2.89 0.07 12.63
CA LEU A 28 4.31 -0.25 12.49
C LEU A 28 4.75 -0.24 11.01
N LEU A 29 3.91 -0.76 10.12
CA LEU A 29 4.20 -0.84 8.68
C LEU A 29 4.31 0.56 8.04
N ILE A 30 3.46 1.50 8.44
CA ILE A 30 3.47 2.87 7.88
C ILE A 30 4.57 3.77 8.45
N SER A 31 5.36 3.31 9.43
CA SER A 31 6.38 4.12 10.11
C SER A 31 7.44 4.71 9.16
N MET A 32 7.76 4.06 8.04
CA MET A 32 8.67 4.59 7.02
C MET A 32 8.14 5.81 6.29
N GLN A 33 6.82 5.96 6.27
CA GLN A 33 6.10 6.93 5.46
C GLN A 33 5.75 8.19 6.23
N LEU A 34 5.79 8.08 7.56
CA LEU A 34 5.62 9.19 8.47
C LEU A 34 6.96 9.89 8.69
N ARG A 35 6.90 11.18 8.99
CA ARG A 35 8.10 11.92 9.38
C ARG A 35 8.62 11.41 10.72
N CYS A 36 9.94 11.26 10.80
CA CYS A 36 10.64 10.93 12.04
C CYS A 36 11.17 12.20 12.76
N PHE A 37 11.08 13.36 12.10
CA PHE A 37 11.59 14.64 12.59
C PHE A 37 10.44 15.68 12.69
N PRO A 38 10.48 16.63 13.65
CA PRO A 38 9.48 17.71 13.77
C PRO A 38 9.42 18.63 12.53
N LEU A 39 8.34 19.41 12.41
CA LEU A 39 8.20 20.42 11.34
C LEU A 39 9.24 21.52 11.54
N GLY A 40 10.14 21.71 10.57
CA GLY A 40 10.97 22.91 10.49
C GLY A 40 10.33 23.95 9.55
N PRO A 41 10.52 25.25 9.79
CA PRO A 41 9.77 26.35 9.16
C PRO A 41 9.99 26.46 7.65
N ASP A 42 11.14 25.98 7.13
CA ASP A 42 11.48 26.05 5.69
C ASP A 42 11.44 24.69 4.98
N TYR A 43 10.95 23.63 5.65
CA TYR A 43 11.01 22.26 5.13
C TYR A 43 9.61 21.78 4.74
N ALA A 44 9.41 21.59 3.43
CA ALA A 44 8.16 21.08 2.91
C ALA A 44 7.77 19.74 3.59
N PRO A 45 6.53 19.58 4.06
CA PRO A 45 6.08 18.33 4.66
C PRO A 45 6.25 17.17 3.67
N GLY A 46 6.98 16.12 4.08
CA GLY A 46 7.19 14.92 3.27
C GLY A 46 8.49 14.87 2.46
N SER A 47 9.37 15.87 2.53
CA SER A 47 10.73 15.74 2.01
C SER A 47 11.62 15.00 3.02
N ASN A 48 11.66 13.67 2.94
CA ASN A 48 12.72 12.87 3.57
C ASN A 48 14.08 13.07 2.88
N VAL A 49 14.28 14.09 2.05
CA VAL A 49 15.51 14.29 1.27
C VAL A 49 15.86 15.77 1.24
N PHE A 50 16.96 16.13 1.91
CA PHE A 50 17.61 17.43 1.77
C PHE A 50 18.60 17.35 0.62
N LEU A 51 18.21 17.85 -0.55
CA LEU A 51 19.03 17.87 -1.78
C LEU A 51 19.69 19.23 -2.07
N GLY A 52 19.58 20.19 -1.15
CA GLY A 52 19.86 21.60 -1.45
C GLY A 52 21.10 22.23 -0.81
N GLY A 53 21.60 21.73 0.33
CA GLY A 53 22.71 22.38 1.03
C GLY A 53 24.08 21.89 0.57
N SER A 54 25.03 22.83 0.55
CA SER A 54 26.46 22.53 0.46
C SER A 54 26.85 21.51 1.55
N TYR A 55 27.65 20.50 1.19
CA TYR A 55 28.19 19.51 2.13
C TYR A 55 29.08 20.13 3.22
N GLU A 56 29.43 21.41 3.07
CA GLU A 56 30.23 22.18 4.02
C GLU A 56 29.40 22.64 5.23
N ASP A 57 28.07 22.77 5.10
CA ASP A 57 27.18 23.13 6.20
C ASP A 57 27.13 22.01 7.26
N PRO A 58 27.54 22.28 8.53
CA PRO A 58 27.43 21.32 9.63
C PRO A 58 26.00 20.80 9.84
N PHE A 59 24.99 21.64 9.60
CA PHE A 59 23.58 21.25 9.74
C PHE A 59 23.18 20.23 8.67
N ALA A 60 23.49 20.50 7.40
CA ALA A 60 23.24 19.58 6.29
C ALA A 60 23.85 18.19 6.54
N ARG A 61 25.08 18.13 7.06
CA ARG A 61 25.77 16.88 7.41
C ARG A 61 25.08 16.11 8.54
N ALA A 62 24.72 16.79 9.63
CA ALA A 62 24.00 16.18 10.74
C ALA A 62 22.62 15.67 10.33
N TYR A 63 21.89 16.44 9.52
CA TYR A 63 20.58 16.07 8.98
C TYR A 63 20.66 14.84 8.07
N GLN A 64 21.62 14.79 7.13
CA GLN A 64 21.81 13.63 6.27
C GLN A 64 22.23 12.38 7.06
N SER A 65 23.10 12.53 8.06
CA SER A 65 23.47 11.43 8.97
C SER A 65 22.26 10.88 9.72
N TRP A 66 21.43 11.76 10.29
CA TRP A 66 20.18 11.39 10.95
C TRP A 66 19.22 10.70 9.99
N LEU A 67 19.01 11.25 8.80
CA LEU A 67 18.10 10.70 7.81
C LEU A 67 18.45 9.25 7.48
N LEU A 68 19.70 8.99 7.11
CA LEU A 68 20.17 7.63 6.78
C LEU A 68 20.03 6.67 7.96
N PHE A 69 20.40 7.11 9.16
CA PHE A 69 20.25 6.31 10.38
C PHE A 69 18.77 6.02 10.67
N SER A 70 17.90 7.02 10.58
CA SER A 70 16.47 6.90 10.86
C SER A 70 15.76 5.97 9.88
N ILE A 71 16.21 5.90 8.62
CA ILE A 71 15.73 4.90 7.65
C ILE A 71 16.19 3.52 8.11
N ALA A 72 17.48 3.32 8.37
CA ALA A 72 17.99 2.02 8.81
C ALA A 72 17.30 1.52 10.11
N ALA A 73 17.12 2.39 11.09
CA ALA A 73 16.47 2.08 12.37
C ALA A 73 14.97 1.78 12.25
N ARG A 74 14.30 2.26 11.19
CA ARG A 74 12.89 1.95 10.91
C ARG A 74 12.69 0.65 10.13
N LEU A 75 13.72 0.08 9.50
CA LEU A 75 13.59 -1.20 8.79
C LEU A 75 13.12 -2.34 9.71
N PRO A 76 13.66 -2.51 10.94
CA PRO A 76 13.13 -3.45 11.92
C PRO A 76 11.66 -3.20 12.31
N ILE A 77 11.22 -1.93 12.36
CA ILE A 77 9.85 -1.55 12.70
C ILE A 77 8.89 -1.96 11.57
N VAL A 78 9.25 -1.68 10.32
CA VAL A 78 8.45 -2.10 9.16
C VAL A 78 8.43 -3.61 9.01
N PHE A 79 9.56 -4.27 9.24
CA PHE A 79 9.62 -5.73 9.30
C PHE A 79 8.66 -6.28 10.36
N ALA A 80 8.65 -5.70 11.56
CA ALA A 80 7.73 -6.09 12.62
C ALA A 80 6.26 -5.91 12.22
N GLY A 81 5.91 -4.77 11.60
CA GLY A 81 4.56 -4.53 11.09
C GLY A 81 4.13 -5.56 10.04
N ALA A 82 5.00 -5.85 9.08
CA ALA A 82 4.75 -6.89 8.09
C ALA A 82 4.60 -8.27 8.76
N ALA A 83 5.52 -8.63 9.67
CA ALA A 83 5.50 -9.90 10.41
C ALA A 83 4.24 -10.06 11.24
N GLY A 84 3.74 -8.98 11.84
CA GLY A 84 2.47 -8.96 12.55
C GLY A 84 1.30 -9.33 11.66
N LEU A 85 1.18 -8.68 10.49
CA LEU A 85 0.15 -9.00 9.50
C LEU A 85 0.22 -10.47 9.04
N PHE A 86 1.43 -11.02 8.87
CA PHE A 86 1.59 -12.43 8.48
C PHE A 86 1.26 -13.42 9.59
N ILE A 87 1.74 -13.17 10.82
CA ILE A 87 1.49 -14.02 11.99
C ILE A 87 0.00 -14.04 12.33
N CYS A 88 -0.74 -12.96 12.05
CA CYS A 88 -2.19 -12.87 12.23
C CYS A 88 -2.94 -13.99 11.49
N PHE A 89 -2.56 -14.26 10.24
CA PHE A 89 -3.14 -15.34 9.44
C PHE A 89 -2.40 -16.67 9.62
N TRP A 90 -1.12 -16.65 9.97
CA TRP A 90 -0.26 -17.83 10.03
C TRP A 90 0.64 -17.86 11.28
N PRO A 91 0.05 -18.13 12.46
CA PRO A 91 0.73 -18.09 13.76
C PRO A 91 1.84 -19.13 13.92
N GLY A 92 1.75 -20.27 13.24
CA GLY A 92 2.66 -21.41 13.46
C GLY A 92 2.45 -22.09 14.80
N THR A 93 3.42 -22.90 15.23
CA THR A 93 3.31 -23.77 16.43
C THR A 93 3.43 -23.02 17.76
N HIS A 94 4.14 -21.89 17.78
CA HIS A 94 4.37 -21.10 19.00
C HIS A 94 4.05 -19.61 18.76
N PRO A 95 2.77 -19.24 18.64
CA PRO A 95 2.34 -17.89 18.29
C PRO A 95 2.87 -16.81 19.25
N VAL A 96 2.80 -17.05 20.56
CA VAL A 96 3.25 -16.10 21.59
C VAL A 96 4.73 -15.77 21.45
N ARG A 97 5.58 -16.80 21.24
CA ARG A 97 7.04 -16.62 21.06
C ARG A 97 7.36 -15.93 19.75
N ARG A 98 6.67 -16.28 18.66
CA ARG A 98 6.89 -15.67 17.34
C ARG A 98 6.47 -14.20 17.33
N LEU A 99 5.35 -13.87 17.96
CA LEU A 99 4.87 -12.49 18.02
C LEU A 99 5.82 -11.62 18.84
N PHE A 100 6.30 -12.12 19.99
CA PHE A 100 7.33 -11.42 20.75
C PHE A 100 8.63 -11.26 19.94
N GLY A 101 9.14 -12.35 19.36
CA GLY A 101 10.44 -12.37 18.68
C GLY A 101 10.49 -11.62 17.35
N PHE A 102 9.44 -11.69 16.53
CA PHE A 102 9.43 -11.10 15.19
C PHE A 102 8.66 -9.77 15.11
N VAL A 103 7.85 -9.42 16.12
CA VAL A 103 7.07 -8.18 16.12
C VAL A 103 7.52 -7.26 17.24
N CYS A 104 7.38 -7.68 18.50
CA CYS A 104 7.67 -6.79 19.63
C CYS A 104 9.16 -6.41 19.72
N LEU A 105 10.06 -7.40 19.68
CA LEU A 105 11.51 -7.14 19.82
C LEU A 105 12.07 -6.23 18.71
N PRO A 106 11.83 -6.49 17.40
CA PRO A 106 12.38 -5.64 16.35
C PRO A 106 11.78 -4.23 16.36
N ALA A 107 10.48 -4.10 16.68
CA ALA A 107 9.83 -2.80 16.79
C ALA A 107 10.40 -1.98 17.96
N LEU A 108 10.54 -2.57 19.14
CA LEU A 108 11.14 -1.93 20.32
C LEU A 108 12.59 -1.54 20.05
N ALA A 109 13.38 -2.43 19.45
CA ALA A 109 14.77 -2.15 19.11
C ALA A 109 14.91 -0.96 18.13
N GLY A 110 14.06 -0.91 17.09
CA GLY A 110 14.06 0.19 16.13
C GLY A 110 13.70 1.54 16.77
N VAL A 111 12.63 1.57 17.58
CA VAL A 111 12.21 2.79 18.30
C VAL A 111 13.29 3.23 19.29
N ALA A 112 13.85 2.30 20.07
CA ALA A 112 14.93 2.60 21.03
C ALA A 112 16.18 3.16 20.34
N ALA A 113 16.55 2.62 19.17
CA ALA A 113 17.68 3.12 18.39
C ALA A 113 17.47 4.57 17.92
N ILE A 114 16.25 4.91 17.46
CA ILE A 114 15.88 6.28 17.07
C ILE A 114 15.97 7.22 18.26
N CYS A 115 15.33 6.88 19.39
CA CYS A 115 15.34 7.70 20.61
C CYS A 115 16.76 7.90 21.17
N GLY A 116 17.57 6.83 21.18
CA GLY A 116 18.96 6.90 21.64
C GLY A 116 19.81 7.81 20.76
N ARG A 117 19.69 7.68 19.42
CA ARG A 117 20.42 8.55 18.48
C ARG A 117 19.95 10.01 18.57
N SER A 118 18.66 10.27 18.79
CA SER A 118 18.17 11.65 18.92
C SER A 118 18.72 12.31 20.18
N LEU A 119 18.77 11.59 21.30
CA LEU A 119 19.35 12.11 22.55
C LEU A 119 20.85 12.37 22.39
N TYR A 120 21.58 11.47 21.72
CA TYR A 120 23.00 11.66 21.42
C TYR A 120 23.27 12.90 20.58
N LEU A 121 22.53 13.09 19.49
CA LEU A 121 22.68 14.27 18.63
C LEU A 121 22.25 15.56 19.34
N ALA A 122 21.21 15.50 20.17
CA ALA A 122 20.77 16.64 20.96
C ALA A 122 21.82 17.13 21.97
N GLN A 123 22.69 16.24 22.45
CA GLN A 123 23.79 16.55 23.37
C GLN A 123 25.05 17.07 22.67
N HIS A 124 25.36 16.58 21.46
CA HIS A 124 26.67 16.77 20.82
C HIS A 124 26.63 17.67 19.57
N SER A 125 25.48 18.22 19.21
CA SER A 125 25.32 19.01 17.99
C SER A 125 24.53 20.29 18.27
N ASP A 126 24.96 21.41 17.69
CA ASP A 126 24.19 22.67 17.57
C ASP A 126 23.01 22.50 16.58
N PHE A 127 22.25 21.41 16.72
CA PHE A 127 21.11 21.11 15.87
C PHE A 127 20.03 22.17 16.14
N LEU A 128 20.00 23.20 15.30
CA LEU A 128 19.41 24.53 15.52
C LEU A 128 17.95 24.55 16.02
N TYR A 129 17.18 23.48 15.77
CA TYR A 129 15.78 23.36 16.19
C TYR A 129 15.58 22.79 17.60
N MET A 130 16.63 22.20 18.20
CA MET A 130 16.65 21.76 19.59
C MET A 130 17.08 22.88 20.55
N ARG A 131 17.43 24.09 20.05
CA ARG A 131 17.81 25.23 20.89
C ARG A 131 16.72 25.64 21.89
N VAL A 132 15.45 25.43 21.56
CA VAL A 132 14.32 25.72 22.48
C VAL A 132 14.36 24.82 23.73
N LEU A 133 15.06 23.67 23.67
CA LEU A 133 15.25 22.73 24.78
C LEU A 133 16.68 22.72 25.37
N GLN A 134 17.62 23.50 24.81
CA GLN A 134 19.04 23.47 25.19
C GLN A 134 19.41 24.40 26.36
N GLY A 135 18.46 25.17 26.90
CA GLY A 135 18.71 26.12 27.99
C GLY A 135 18.69 25.53 29.41
N GLY A 136 18.67 24.21 29.58
CA GLY A 136 18.45 23.57 30.89
C GLY A 136 19.28 22.30 31.13
N PRO A 137 19.35 21.81 32.37
CA PRO A 137 20.10 20.59 32.71
C PRO A 137 19.54 19.38 31.95
N HIS A 138 20.43 18.48 31.50
CA HIS A 138 20.10 17.19 30.87
C HIS A 138 19.46 16.21 31.87
N ASN A 139 18.26 16.55 32.33
CA ASN A 139 17.46 15.77 33.27
C ASN A 139 16.43 14.88 32.53
N GLN A 140 15.64 14.11 33.28
CA GLN A 140 14.61 13.23 32.71
C GLN A 140 13.56 13.99 31.91
N ALA A 141 13.20 15.21 32.33
CA ALA A 141 12.22 16.04 31.64
C ALA A 141 12.74 16.50 30.27
N TRP A 142 14.02 16.86 30.18
CA TRP A 142 14.69 17.17 28.91
C TRP A 142 14.70 15.97 27.96
N ALA A 143 15.04 14.78 28.48
CA ALA A 143 15.05 13.56 27.67
C ALA A 143 13.65 13.20 27.13
N PHE A 144 12.63 13.31 27.99
CA PHE A 144 11.25 13.08 27.61
C PHE A 144 10.79 14.10 26.55
N SER A 145 11.03 15.40 26.78
CA SER A 145 10.66 16.44 25.82
C SER A 145 11.36 16.28 24.47
N THR A 146 12.62 15.85 24.49
CA THR A 146 13.40 15.55 23.28
C THR A 146 12.75 14.42 22.48
N VAL A 147 12.43 13.31 23.14
CA VAL A 147 11.80 12.15 22.48
C VAL A 147 10.38 12.49 22.01
N TRP A 148 9.62 13.25 22.79
CA TRP A 148 8.27 13.69 22.45
C TRP A 148 8.22 14.66 21.27
N SER A 149 9.31 15.39 21.04
CA SER A 149 9.44 16.28 19.87
C SER A 149 9.67 15.52 18.56
N LEU A 150 9.90 14.21 18.59
CA LEU A 150 10.10 13.39 17.40
C LEU A 150 8.83 13.34 16.54
N GLY A 151 9.01 13.07 15.24
CA GLY A 151 7.89 13.10 14.31
C GLY A 151 6.85 11.99 14.53
N PRO A 152 5.71 12.03 13.82
CA PRO A 152 4.62 11.06 13.96
C PRO A 152 5.02 9.59 13.78
N ALA A 153 6.12 9.30 13.07
CA ALA A 153 6.62 7.94 12.92
C ALA A 153 6.89 7.24 14.26
N VAL A 154 7.47 7.95 15.22
CA VAL A 154 7.81 7.40 16.54
C VAL A 154 6.55 7.21 17.38
N HIS A 155 5.67 8.21 17.39
CA HIS A 155 4.39 8.16 18.10
C HIS A 155 3.49 7.03 17.60
N MET A 156 3.31 6.90 16.28
CA MET A 156 2.50 5.84 15.70
C MET A 156 3.13 4.46 15.92
N SER A 157 4.46 4.36 15.88
CA SER A 157 5.16 3.11 16.21
C SER A 157 4.96 2.72 17.67
N ALA A 158 5.00 3.69 18.59
CA ALA A 158 4.75 3.45 20.02
C ALA A 158 3.31 2.98 20.28
N VAL A 159 2.32 3.63 19.67
CA VAL A 159 0.91 3.17 19.71
C VAL A 159 0.78 1.77 19.10
N GLY A 160 1.43 1.52 17.97
CA GLY A 160 1.46 0.21 17.32
C GLY A 160 2.02 -0.90 18.23
N ILE A 161 3.17 -0.64 18.87
CA ILE A 161 3.79 -1.54 19.86
C ILE A 161 2.82 -1.78 21.03
N ALA A 162 2.21 -0.73 21.58
CA ALA A 162 1.28 -0.87 22.70
C ALA A 162 0.08 -1.77 22.35
N LEU A 163 -0.55 -1.56 21.19
CA LEU A 163 -1.66 -2.40 20.72
C LEU A 163 -1.24 -3.86 20.53
N VAL A 164 -0.06 -4.09 19.94
CA VAL A 164 0.51 -5.43 19.75
C VAL A 164 0.81 -6.10 21.09
N LEU A 165 1.35 -5.37 22.07
CA LEU A 165 1.65 -5.89 23.41
C LEU A 165 0.39 -6.23 24.20
N VAL A 166 -0.66 -5.42 24.09
CA VAL A 166 -1.98 -5.74 24.67
C VAL A 166 -2.51 -7.06 24.09
N PHE A 167 -2.47 -7.21 22.77
CA PHE A 167 -2.88 -8.46 22.14
C PHE A 167 -1.98 -9.64 22.54
N TRP A 168 -0.66 -9.44 22.57
CA TRP A 168 0.31 -10.44 22.99
C TRP A 168 0.03 -10.96 24.41
N SER A 169 -0.23 -10.04 25.34
CA SER A 169 -0.55 -10.36 26.73
C SER A 169 -1.83 -11.21 26.83
N ARG A 170 -2.88 -10.80 26.12
CA ARG A 170 -4.15 -11.54 26.06
C ARG A 170 -4.00 -12.93 25.43
N LEU A 171 -3.18 -13.04 24.40
CA LEU A 171 -2.85 -14.31 23.74
C LEU A 171 -2.05 -15.23 24.67
N ALA A 172 -1.09 -14.67 25.44
CA ALA A 172 -0.32 -15.42 26.43
C ALA A 172 -1.20 -15.90 27.61
N MET A 173 -2.23 -15.14 27.97
CA MET A 173 -3.23 -15.50 28.98
C MET A 173 -4.30 -16.48 28.45
N GLY A 174 -4.28 -16.83 27.17
CA GLY A 174 -5.27 -17.71 26.55
C GLY A 174 -6.67 -17.08 26.39
N ILE A 175 -6.79 -15.76 26.50
CA ILE A 175 -8.06 -15.01 26.37
C ILE A 175 -8.46 -14.85 24.89
N THR A 176 -7.47 -14.77 24.01
CA THR A 176 -7.62 -14.54 22.57
C THR A 176 -6.88 -15.64 21.82
N SER A 177 -7.29 -15.98 20.61
CA SER A 177 -6.67 -17.06 19.82
C SER A 177 -6.12 -16.56 18.48
N LEU A 178 -5.17 -17.32 17.93
CA LEU A 178 -4.71 -17.24 16.54
C LEU A 178 -4.81 -18.64 15.92
N PRO A 179 -4.97 -18.79 14.59
CA PRO A 179 -5.02 -17.73 13.57
C PRO A 179 -6.31 -16.91 13.65
N LEU A 180 -6.35 -15.78 12.97
CA LEU A 180 -7.60 -15.06 12.68
C LEU A 180 -8.58 -16.05 12.03
N SER A 181 -9.62 -16.46 12.78
CA SER A 181 -10.66 -17.36 12.30
C SER A 181 -11.61 -16.56 11.42
N LEU A 182 -11.73 -16.97 10.15
CA LEU A 182 -12.83 -16.54 9.30
C LEU A 182 -13.92 -17.61 9.38
N ALA A 183 -15.16 -17.21 9.67
CA ALA A 183 -16.29 -18.13 9.81
C ALA A 183 -16.45 -19.03 8.55
N HIS A 184 -16.57 -20.35 8.72
CA HIS A 184 -16.71 -21.38 7.66
C HIS A 184 -15.46 -21.71 6.83
N THR A 185 -14.39 -22.16 7.46
CA THR A 185 -13.27 -22.79 6.74
C THR A 185 -13.25 -24.28 7.05
N GLU A 186 -13.64 -25.15 6.11
CA GLU A 186 -13.48 -26.60 6.26
C GLU A 186 -11.99 -27.00 6.14
N ASP A 187 -11.55 -28.01 6.88
CA ASP A 187 -10.16 -28.47 6.87
C ASP A 187 -9.78 -29.12 5.52
N ALA A 188 -8.59 -28.79 5.02
CA ALA A 188 -8.09 -29.21 3.71
C ALA A 188 -7.41 -30.60 3.76
N ALA A 189 -7.54 -31.38 2.69
CA ALA A 189 -6.87 -32.67 2.53
C ALA A 189 -5.32 -32.53 2.43
N PRO A 190 -4.53 -33.54 2.86
CA PRO A 190 -3.07 -33.43 3.03
C PRO A 190 -2.25 -33.02 1.79
N ARG A 191 -2.72 -33.28 0.56
CA ARG A 191 -2.06 -32.79 -0.68
C ARG A 191 -2.18 -31.28 -0.88
N GLN A 192 -3.18 -30.65 -0.27
CA GLN A 192 -3.37 -29.20 -0.31
C GLN A 192 -2.39 -28.47 0.62
N ASP A 193 -1.84 -29.13 1.65
CA ASP A 193 -0.99 -28.47 2.65
C ASP A 193 0.34 -27.96 2.11
N GLU A 194 1.02 -28.69 1.23
CA GLU A 194 2.27 -28.21 0.61
C GLU A 194 2.03 -27.03 -0.33
N ILE A 195 0.92 -27.05 -1.07
CA ILE A 195 0.50 -25.95 -1.94
C ILE A 195 0.24 -24.71 -1.08
N TRP A 196 -0.48 -24.89 0.03
CA TRP A 196 -0.75 -23.80 0.98
C TRP A 196 0.51 -23.26 1.63
N LYS A 197 1.48 -24.11 2.01
CA LYS A 197 2.78 -23.64 2.52
C LYS A 197 3.47 -22.70 1.54
N ARG A 198 3.53 -23.05 0.25
CA ARG A 198 4.13 -22.19 -0.79
C ARG A 198 3.35 -20.91 -1.02
N ILE A 199 2.02 -20.94 -1.00
CA ILE A 199 1.18 -19.74 -1.11
C ILE A 199 1.46 -18.78 0.05
N ARG A 200 1.57 -19.29 1.28
CA ARG A 200 1.91 -18.48 2.46
C ARG A 200 3.26 -17.78 2.26
N THR A 201 4.29 -18.52 1.83
CA THR A 201 5.61 -17.95 1.54
C THR A 201 5.56 -16.91 0.43
N PHE A 202 4.78 -17.14 -0.62
CA PHE A 202 4.60 -16.20 -1.71
C PHE A 202 3.94 -14.88 -1.26
N ILE A 203 2.88 -14.96 -0.44
CA ILE A 203 2.22 -13.78 0.14
C ILE A 203 3.21 -13.00 1.03
N TRP A 204 3.99 -13.71 1.84
CA TRP A 204 5.02 -13.11 2.67
C TRP A 204 6.06 -12.34 1.85
N ILE A 205 6.57 -12.95 0.78
CA ILE A 205 7.56 -12.29 -0.07
C ILE A 205 6.96 -11.05 -0.75
N SER A 206 5.73 -11.14 -1.22
CA SER A 206 5.06 -10.07 -1.97
C SER A 206 4.66 -8.88 -1.09
N VAL A 207 4.30 -9.11 0.18
CA VAL A 207 3.88 -8.05 1.11
C VAL A 207 5.06 -7.50 1.93
N ALA A 208 6.02 -8.35 2.32
CA ALA A 208 7.05 -8.00 3.29
C ALA A 208 8.47 -7.95 2.68
N ALA A 209 8.94 -9.04 2.08
CA ALA A 209 10.36 -9.15 1.71
C ALA A 209 10.73 -8.26 0.50
N TRP A 210 9.85 -8.18 -0.49
CA TRP A 210 10.07 -7.42 -1.72
C TRP A 210 10.20 -5.90 -1.46
N PRO A 211 9.27 -5.24 -0.75
CA PRO A 211 9.36 -3.80 -0.62
C PRO A 211 10.39 -3.34 0.42
N ILE A 212 10.70 -4.18 1.44
CA ILE A 212 11.82 -3.94 2.36
C ILE A 212 13.15 -4.01 1.60
N GLY A 213 13.30 -4.99 0.70
CA GLY A 213 14.48 -5.12 -0.17
C GLY A 213 14.66 -3.92 -1.12
N ILE A 214 13.57 -3.42 -1.71
CA ILE A 214 13.58 -2.20 -2.53
C ILE A 214 14.01 -0.99 -1.71
N VAL A 215 13.40 -0.74 -0.55
CA VAL A 215 13.73 0.41 0.30
C VAL A 215 15.19 0.35 0.74
N ALA A 216 15.68 -0.82 1.13
CA ALA A 216 17.09 -1.05 1.44
C ALA A 216 17.99 -0.76 0.22
N PHE A 217 17.65 -1.28 -0.96
CA PHE A 217 18.41 -1.07 -2.19
C PHE A 217 18.45 0.40 -2.63
N TYR A 218 17.30 1.10 -2.65
CA TYR A 218 17.23 2.52 -2.99
C TYR A 218 17.95 3.39 -1.97
N SER A 219 17.89 3.06 -0.67
CA SER A 219 18.64 3.80 0.37
C SER A 219 20.17 3.72 0.19
N VAL A 220 20.66 2.64 -0.42
CA VAL A 220 22.07 2.47 -0.81
C VAL A 220 22.35 3.18 -2.12
N LEU A 221 21.49 3.04 -3.14
CA LEU A 221 21.63 3.69 -4.46
C LEU A 221 21.64 5.21 -4.36
N LEU A 222 20.86 5.79 -3.44
CA LEU A 222 20.83 7.23 -3.14
C LEU A 222 22.19 7.77 -2.63
N ARG A 223 23.10 6.91 -2.17
CA ARG A 223 24.49 7.32 -1.84
C ARG A 223 25.38 7.50 -3.08
N PHE A 224 25.01 6.91 -4.21
CA PHE A 224 25.87 6.81 -5.39
C PHE A 224 25.34 7.57 -6.61
N VAL A 225 24.04 7.86 -6.68
CA VAL A 225 23.42 8.51 -7.85
C VAL A 225 22.92 9.91 -7.52
N ASN A 226 23.47 10.91 -8.21
CA ASN A 226 23.02 12.29 -8.12
C ASN A 226 21.57 12.38 -8.65
N TYR A 227 20.63 12.68 -7.75
CA TYR A 227 19.17 12.49 -7.93
C TYR A 227 18.54 13.23 -9.14
N ARG A 228 19.26 14.20 -9.73
CA ARG A 228 18.77 15.05 -10.84
C ARG A 228 18.54 14.32 -12.17
N SER A 229 19.01 13.10 -12.36
CA SER A 229 18.90 12.34 -13.63
C SER A 229 17.83 11.24 -13.64
N LEU A 230 17.05 11.07 -12.57
CA LEU A 230 16.08 9.98 -12.42
C LEU A 230 14.80 10.00 -13.29
N PRO A 231 14.27 11.13 -13.83
CA PRO A 231 13.03 11.10 -14.60
C PRO A 231 13.10 10.20 -15.85
N ALA A 232 14.28 10.08 -16.45
CA ALA A 232 14.50 9.28 -17.66
C ALA A 232 14.52 7.76 -17.42
N ASN A 233 14.63 7.31 -16.15
CA ASN A 233 14.83 5.89 -15.80
C ASN A 233 13.63 5.23 -15.10
N ALA A 234 12.50 5.93 -14.97
CA ALA A 234 11.29 5.39 -14.35
C ALA A 234 10.79 4.05 -14.99
N PRO A 235 10.82 3.88 -16.33
CA PRO A 235 10.45 2.61 -16.96
C PRO A 235 11.38 1.47 -16.58
N LEU A 236 12.68 1.73 -16.43
CA LEU A 236 13.68 0.72 -16.08
C LEU A 236 13.52 0.24 -14.64
N GLY A 237 13.30 1.16 -13.69
CA GLY A 237 13.03 0.81 -12.30
C GLY A 237 11.75 -0.02 -12.14
N ALA A 238 10.67 0.37 -12.83
CA ALA A 238 9.42 -0.39 -12.84
C ALA A 238 9.57 -1.76 -13.53
N ALA A 239 10.33 -1.84 -14.62
CA ALA A 239 10.59 -3.10 -15.34
C ALA A 239 11.43 -4.07 -14.51
N LEU A 240 12.50 -3.60 -13.86
CA LEU A 240 13.30 -4.41 -12.94
C LEU A 240 12.46 -4.88 -11.74
N GLY A 241 11.61 -3.98 -11.21
CA GLY A 241 10.66 -4.30 -10.16
C GLY A 241 9.71 -5.43 -10.54
N THR A 242 9.08 -5.28 -11.71
CA THR A 242 8.13 -6.26 -12.26
C THR A 242 8.83 -7.58 -12.61
N GLY A 243 10.05 -7.54 -13.15
CA GLY A 243 10.82 -8.72 -13.54
C GLY A 243 11.23 -9.58 -12.34
N LEU A 244 11.66 -8.96 -11.24
CA LEU A 244 11.99 -9.66 -10.00
C LEU A 244 10.74 -10.25 -9.32
N LEU A 245 9.62 -9.52 -9.28
CA LEU A 245 8.34 -10.06 -8.82
C LEU A 245 7.89 -11.25 -9.69
N GLY A 246 8.08 -11.15 -11.01
CA GLY A 246 7.88 -12.23 -11.96
C GLY A 246 8.76 -13.46 -11.67
N GLY A 247 10.03 -13.25 -11.28
CA GLY A 247 10.93 -14.31 -10.86
C GLY A 247 10.48 -15.03 -9.58
N VAL A 248 10.07 -14.27 -8.55
CA VAL A 248 9.49 -14.83 -7.32
C VAL A 248 8.21 -15.60 -7.61
N ALA A 249 7.34 -15.06 -8.46
CA ALA A 249 6.13 -15.73 -8.86
C ALA A 249 6.41 -17.00 -9.67
N ALA A 250 7.37 -16.98 -10.60
CA ALA A 250 7.78 -18.16 -11.36
C ALA A 250 8.30 -19.27 -10.45
N TRP A 251 9.11 -18.93 -9.44
CA TRP A 251 9.54 -19.86 -8.40
C TRP A 251 8.35 -20.42 -7.58
N ALA A 252 7.42 -19.56 -7.17
CA ALA A 252 6.24 -19.97 -6.40
C ALA A 252 5.31 -20.90 -7.21
N ILE A 253 5.18 -20.64 -8.52
CA ILE A 253 4.42 -21.44 -9.47
C ILE A 253 5.06 -22.83 -9.63
N GLY A 254 6.36 -22.91 -9.94
CA GLY A 254 7.07 -24.17 -10.16
C GLY A 254 6.68 -24.90 -11.45
N GLU A 255 7.46 -25.93 -11.83
CA GLU A 255 7.44 -26.53 -13.18
C GLU A 255 6.11 -27.23 -13.55
N CYS A 256 5.52 -27.99 -12.62
CA CYS A 256 4.27 -28.73 -12.90
C CYS A 256 3.05 -27.82 -13.08
N ARG A 257 3.10 -26.58 -12.60
CA ARG A 257 1.94 -25.68 -12.49
C ARG A 257 1.88 -24.64 -13.61
N TRP A 258 2.92 -24.56 -14.45
CA TRP A 258 2.88 -23.80 -15.70
C TRP A 258 1.74 -24.25 -16.62
N LYS A 259 1.31 -25.52 -16.56
CA LYS A 259 0.16 -26.04 -17.30
C LYS A 259 -1.16 -25.42 -16.82
N GLU A 260 -1.33 -25.22 -15.50
CA GLU A 260 -2.49 -24.54 -14.92
C GLU A 260 -2.50 -23.05 -15.31
N LEU A 261 -1.35 -22.39 -15.27
CA LEU A 261 -1.20 -20.99 -15.67
C LEU A 261 -1.53 -20.80 -17.17
N ARG A 262 -1.10 -21.72 -18.02
CA ARG A 262 -1.40 -21.75 -19.46
C ARG A 262 -2.90 -21.83 -19.76
N GLN A 263 -3.72 -22.34 -18.84
CA GLN A 263 -5.17 -22.35 -19.02
C GLN A 263 -5.72 -20.92 -19.00
N PHE A 264 -5.22 -20.07 -18.09
CA PHE A 264 -5.68 -18.69 -17.91
C PHE A 264 -4.98 -17.68 -18.82
N THR A 265 -3.88 -18.03 -19.48
CA THR A 265 -3.23 -17.16 -20.48
C THR A 265 -3.74 -17.39 -21.92
N ARG A 266 -4.77 -18.22 -22.11
CA ARG A 266 -5.42 -18.37 -23.42
C ARG A 266 -6.12 -17.09 -23.84
N LEU A 267 -6.15 -16.79 -25.13
CA LEU A 267 -6.90 -15.66 -25.66
C LEU A 267 -8.38 -15.80 -25.33
N SER A 268 -8.97 -14.67 -24.93
CA SER A 268 -10.39 -14.62 -24.57
C SER A 268 -11.26 -14.37 -25.80
N LYS A 269 -12.58 -14.63 -25.66
CA LYS A 269 -13.57 -14.20 -26.64
C LYS A 269 -13.57 -12.67 -26.73
N THR A 270 -13.70 -12.12 -27.94
CA THR A 270 -13.63 -10.68 -28.23
C THR A 270 -14.52 -9.83 -27.31
N LYS A 271 -15.74 -10.32 -26.98
CA LYS A 271 -16.66 -9.62 -26.08
C LYS A 271 -16.06 -9.28 -24.72
N PHE A 272 -15.23 -10.16 -24.14
CA PHE A 272 -14.62 -9.90 -22.83
C PHE A 272 -13.45 -8.94 -22.94
N CYS A 273 -12.68 -9.00 -24.03
CA CYS A 273 -11.67 -7.98 -24.31
C CYS A 273 -12.31 -6.59 -24.50
N MET A 274 -13.46 -6.51 -25.19
CA MET A 274 -14.22 -5.26 -25.32
C MET A 274 -14.68 -4.73 -23.98
N LEU A 275 -15.19 -5.58 -23.08
CA LEU A 275 -15.52 -5.18 -21.71
C LEU A 275 -14.27 -4.69 -20.96
N GLY A 276 -13.14 -5.39 -21.14
CA GLY A 276 -11.88 -5.01 -20.51
C GLY A 276 -11.31 -3.67 -20.98
N VAL A 277 -11.68 -3.23 -22.18
CA VAL A 277 -11.38 -1.87 -22.68
C VAL A 277 -12.44 -0.87 -22.22
N THR A 278 -13.71 -1.23 -22.28
CA THR A 278 -14.82 -0.30 -22.04
C THR A 278 -14.96 0.10 -20.56
N PHE A 279 -14.82 -0.85 -19.63
CA PHE A 279 -14.95 -0.58 -18.20
C PHE A 279 -13.97 0.49 -17.66
N PRO A 280 -12.64 0.37 -17.87
CA PRO A 280 -11.72 1.39 -17.37
C PRO A 280 -11.97 2.74 -18.06
N ILE A 281 -12.27 2.77 -19.36
CA ILE A 281 -12.58 4.03 -20.07
C ILE A 281 -13.79 4.69 -19.42
N ALA A 282 -14.92 3.98 -19.33
CA ALA A 282 -16.16 4.52 -18.80
C ALA A 282 -15.97 5.06 -17.37
N ILE A 283 -15.31 4.29 -16.50
CA ILE A 283 -15.10 4.65 -15.10
C ILE A 283 -14.21 5.89 -14.97
N ASN A 284 -13.10 5.97 -15.72
CA ASN A 284 -12.17 7.10 -15.60
C ASN A 284 -12.69 8.39 -16.25
N LEU A 285 -13.76 8.32 -17.07
CA LEU A 285 -14.43 9.51 -17.63
C LEU A 285 -15.52 10.09 -16.71
N VAL A 286 -16.00 9.33 -15.72
CA VAL A 286 -17.07 9.79 -14.81
C VAL A 286 -16.71 11.06 -14.05
N PRO A 287 -15.51 11.22 -13.46
CA PRO A 287 -15.16 12.46 -12.73
C PRO A 287 -15.26 13.71 -13.62
N ASN A 288 -14.78 13.61 -14.86
CA ASN A 288 -14.82 14.70 -15.84
C ASN A 288 -16.26 15.02 -16.26
N LEU A 289 -17.09 13.99 -16.43
CA LEU A 289 -18.52 14.17 -16.71
C LEU A 289 -19.24 14.86 -15.54
N VAL A 290 -18.96 14.46 -14.30
CA VAL A 290 -19.55 15.08 -13.11
C VAL A 290 -19.14 16.55 -13.01
N ALA A 291 -17.87 16.88 -13.26
CA ALA A 291 -17.40 18.26 -13.27
C ALA A 291 -18.07 19.09 -14.37
N TYR A 292 -18.15 18.55 -15.60
CA TYR A 292 -18.85 19.21 -16.70
C TYR A 292 -20.31 19.50 -16.34
N LEU A 293 -21.02 18.52 -15.80
CA LEU A 293 -22.43 18.69 -15.41
C LEU A 293 -22.58 19.72 -14.29
N SER A 294 -21.69 19.70 -13.29
CA SER A 294 -21.67 20.69 -12.20
C SER A 294 -21.52 22.11 -12.75
N ASP A 295 -20.52 22.34 -13.59
CA ASP A 295 -20.26 23.66 -14.17
C ASP A 295 -21.37 24.09 -15.13
N ARG A 296 -21.96 23.13 -15.86
CA ARG A 296 -23.10 23.39 -16.76
C ARG A 296 -24.33 23.83 -15.99
N ILE A 297 -24.62 23.19 -14.86
CA ILE A 297 -25.72 23.54 -13.95
C ILE A 297 -25.46 24.91 -13.33
N HIS A 298 -24.24 25.17 -12.85
CA HIS A 298 -23.86 26.45 -12.26
C HIS A 298 -24.02 27.59 -13.27
N TRP A 299 -23.47 27.42 -14.47
CA TRP A 299 -23.61 28.38 -15.56
C TRP A 299 -25.08 28.67 -15.88
N ALA A 300 -25.91 27.62 -16.00
CA ALA A 300 -27.33 27.76 -16.31
C ALA A 300 -28.11 28.50 -15.21
N ALA A 301 -27.71 28.33 -13.95
CA ALA A 301 -28.35 28.96 -12.80
C ALA A 301 -27.94 30.42 -12.58
N PHE A 302 -26.66 30.76 -12.79
CA PHE A 302 -26.10 32.05 -12.33
C PHE A 302 -25.50 32.94 -13.42
N GLU A 303 -25.12 32.37 -14.55
CA GLU A 303 -24.29 33.03 -15.57
C GLU A 303 -24.92 33.04 -16.97
N LEU A 304 -26.16 32.57 -17.08
CA LEU A 304 -26.91 32.53 -18.31
C LEU A 304 -27.02 33.95 -18.92
N GLY A 305 -26.56 34.11 -20.16
CA GLY A 305 -26.56 35.38 -20.87
C GLY A 305 -25.42 36.34 -20.50
N LYS A 306 -24.57 36.01 -19.51
CA LYS A 306 -23.40 36.81 -19.13
C LYS A 306 -22.11 36.32 -19.78
N VAL A 307 -21.91 35.01 -19.82
CA VAL A 307 -20.70 34.36 -20.37
C VAL A 307 -21.06 33.15 -21.22
N SER A 308 -20.14 32.76 -22.09
CA SER A 308 -20.29 31.57 -22.94
C SER A 308 -20.41 30.28 -22.12
N PRO A 309 -21.19 29.30 -22.61
CA PRO A 309 -21.38 28.03 -21.92
C PRO A 309 -20.08 27.20 -21.80
N PRO A 310 -19.93 26.38 -20.74
CA PRO A 310 -18.86 25.39 -20.65
C PRO A 310 -18.84 24.46 -21.87
N ILE A 311 -17.67 24.29 -22.48
CA ILE A 311 -17.49 23.49 -23.70
C ILE A 311 -17.26 22.03 -23.30
N PHE A 312 -18.12 21.11 -23.76
CA PHE A 312 -18.03 19.70 -23.38
C PHE A 312 -16.65 19.08 -23.63
N ALA A 313 -16.05 19.33 -24.79
CA ALA A 313 -14.77 18.75 -25.17
C ALA A 313 -13.59 19.18 -24.27
N SER A 314 -13.65 20.34 -23.60
CA SER A 314 -12.54 20.81 -22.76
C SER A 314 -12.38 20.01 -21.46
N TYR A 315 -13.39 19.23 -21.09
CA TYR A 315 -13.38 18.38 -19.89
C TYR A 315 -12.77 17.00 -20.13
N PHE A 316 -12.49 16.63 -21.38
CA PHE A 316 -12.00 15.29 -21.72
C PHE A 316 -10.65 15.38 -22.41
N ARG A 317 -9.66 14.70 -21.83
CA ARG A 317 -8.30 14.59 -22.35
C ARG A 317 -8.02 13.14 -22.74
N PHE A 318 -7.31 12.94 -23.84
CA PHE A 318 -6.79 11.62 -24.16
C PHE A 318 -5.59 11.30 -23.25
N PRO A 319 -5.46 10.05 -22.78
CA PRO A 319 -4.26 9.62 -22.07
C PRO A 319 -3.02 9.79 -22.94
N ASP A 320 -1.93 10.25 -22.33
CA ASP A 320 -0.64 10.35 -22.99
C ASP A 320 -0.18 8.95 -23.48
N PRO A 321 0.11 8.78 -24.79
CA PRO A 321 0.59 7.54 -25.37
C PRO A 321 1.82 6.94 -24.67
N TYR A 322 2.66 7.78 -24.04
CA TYR A 322 3.82 7.34 -23.28
C TYR A 322 3.46 6.27 -22.25
N TYR A 323 2.33 6.40 -21.53
CA TYR A 323 2.00 5.49 -20.43
C TYR A 323 1.48 4.12 -20.85
N PHE A 324 1.26 3.86 -22.15
CA PHE A 324 0.74 2.57 -22.62
C PHE A 324 1.67 1.38 -22.33
N TRP A 325 2.94 1.61 -22.01
CA TRP A 325 3.83 0.55 -21.51
C TRP A 325 3.32 -0.11 -20.22
N LEU A 326 2.46 0.58 -19.44
CA LEU A 326 1.83 0.05 -18.22
C LEU A 326 0.93 -1.16 -18.50
N LEU A 327 0.48 -1.37 -19.75
CA LEU A 327 -0.23 -2.59 -20.16
C LEU A 327 0.62 -3.85 -19.94
N PHE A 328 1.93 -3.77 -20.20
CA PHE A 328 2.84 -4.89 -19.99
C PHE A 328 3.01 -5.18 -18.49
N SER A 329 3.22 -4.13 -17.68
CA SER A 329 3.34 -4.27 -16.23
C SER A 329 2.07 -4.87 -15.60
N ALA A 330 0.90 -4.38 -16.00
CA ALA A 330 -0.38 -4.92 -15.55
C ALA A 330 -0.56 -6.39 -15.98
N ALA A 331 -0.17 -6.76 -17.20
CA ALA A 331 -0.25 -8.16 -17.63
C ALA A 331 0.58 -9.10 -16.75
N PHE A 332 1.81 -8.71 -16.37
CA PHE A 332 2.64 -9.49 -15.45
C PHE A 332 1.98 -9.63 -14.08
N GLU A 333 1.44 -8.54 -13.54
CA GLU A 333 0.69 -8.59 -12.28
C GLU A 333 -0.53 -9.52 -12.37
N GLU A 334 -1.33 -9.44 -13.43
CA GLU A 334 -2.51 -10.29 -13.58
C GLU A 334 -2.18 -11.77 -13.73
N ILE A 335 -1.05 -12.14 -14.34
CA ILE A 335 -0.57 -13.52 -14.36
C ILE A 335 -0.41 -14.04 -12.92
N ILE A 336 0.14 -13.21 -12.04
CA ILE A 336 0.45 -13.55 -10.65
C ILE A 336 -0.83 -13.57 -9.80
N TRP A 337 -1.59 -12.48 -9.82
CA TRP A 337 -2.75 -12.32 -8.95
C TRP A 337 -3.95 -13.14 -9.44
N ARG A 338 -4.30 -13.02 -10.72
CA ARG A 338 -5.53 -13.62 -11.29
C ARG A 338 -5.25 -14.99 -11.89
N GLY A 339 -4.06 -15.21 -12.47
CA GLY A 339 -3.65 -16.50 -13.02
C GLY A 339 -3.20 -17.51 -11.95
N TYR A 340 -2.47 -17.06 -10.93
CA TYR A 340 -1.94 -17.96 -9.89
C TYR A 340 -2.72 -17.90 -8.56
N LEU A 341 -2.89 -16.73 -7.94
CA LEU A 341 -3.42 -16.66 -6.57
C LEU A 341 -4.96 -16.79 -6.50
N GLN A 342 -5.68 -16.14 -7.41
CA GLN A 342 -7.15 -16.11 -7.41
C GLN A 342 -7.79 -17.50 -7.47
N PRO A 343 -7.41 -18.43 -8.38
CA PRO A 343 -8.07 -19.73 -8.47
C PRO A 343 -7.96 -20.51 -7.16
N ARG A 344 -6.82 -20.39 -6.46
CA ARG A 344 -6.54 -21.05 -5.18
C ARG A 344 -7.37 -20.46 -4.05
N PHE A 345 -7.50 -19.13 -4.01
CA PHE A 345 -8.35 -18.45 -3.04
C PHE A 345 -9.83 -18.75 -3.26
N VAL A 346 -10.27 -18.75 -4.51
CA VAL A 346 -11.66 -19.10 -4.87
C VAL A 346 -11.97 -20.55 -4.54
N GLN A 347 -11.05 -21.48 -4.81
CA GLN A 347 -11.23 -22.90 -4.47
C GLN A 347 -11.36 -23.14 -2.96
N ARG A 348 -10.66 -22.36 -2.13
CA ARG A 348 -10.61 -22.53 -0.67
C ARG A 348 -11.69 -21.77 0.08
N PHE A 349 -11.94 -20.54 -0.31
CA PHE A 349 -12.79 -19.60 0.43
C PHE A 349 -14.11 -19.29 -0.29
N GLY A 350 -14.32 -19.88 -1.47
CA GLY A 350 -15.42 -19.54 -2.36
C GLY A 350 -15.15 -18.25 -3.14
N VAL A 351 -16.01 -17.97 -4.12
CA VAL A 351 -15.77 -16.89 -5.10
C VAL A 351 -15.69 -15.51 -4.45
N ILE A 352 -16.71 -15.11 -3.69
CA ILE A 352 -16.80 -13.76 -3.12
C ILE A 352 -15.66 -13.49 -2.14
N ARG A 353 -15.46 -14.37 -1.16
CA ARG A 353 -14.41 -14.20 -0.15
C ARG A 353 -13.01 -14.38 -0.75
N GLY A 354 -12.83 -15.32 -1.66
CA GLY A 354 -11.55 -15.54 -2.34
C GLY A 354 -11.09 -14.30 -3.10
N VAL A 355 -12.01 -13.63 -3.82
CA VAL A 355 -11.71 -12.38 -4.54
C VAL A 355 -11.47 -11.22 -3.57
N PHE A 356 -12.22 -11.13 -2.47
CA PHE A 356 -11.98 -10.14 -1.43
C PHE A 356 -10.58 -10.26 -0.78
N LEU A 357 -10.21 -11.47 -0.36
CA LEU A 357 -8.90 -11.73 0.24
C LEU A 357 -7.75 -11.46 -0.73
N LEU A 358 -7.95 -11.76 -2.02
CA LEU A 358 -6.99 -11.39 -3.06
C LEU A 358 -6.82 -9.88 -3.14
N GLY A 359 -7.92 -9.12 -3.10
CA GLY A 359 -7.88 -7.66 -3.09
C GLY A 359 -7.10 -7.07 -1.90
N LEU A 360 -7.24 -7.67 -0.72
CA LEU A 360 -6.45 -7.28 0.47
C LEU A 360 -4.96 -7.56 0.29
N VAL A 361 -4.59 -8.76 -0.19
CA VAL A 361 -3.19 -9.14 -0.42
C VAL A 361 -2.56 -8.25 -1.50
N TRP A 362 -3.29 -8.03 -2.60
CA TRP A 362 -2.85 -7.18 -3.69
C TRP A 362 -2.69 -5.73 -3.22
N SER A 363 -3.62 -5.19 -2.42
CA SER A 363 -3.44 -3.87 -1.81
C SER A 363 -2.20 -3.81 -0.92
N ALA A 364 -1.97 -4.83 -0.09
CA ALA A 364 -0.88 -4.83 0.87
C ALA A 364 0.50 -4.86 0.19
N SER A 365 0.62 -5.47 -1.00
CA SER A 365 1.87 -5.45 -1.78
C SER A 365 2.23 -4.06 -2.29
N HIS A 366 1.27 -3.12 -2.34
CA HIS A 366 1.48 -1.76 -2.84
C HIS A 366 1.88 -0.77 -1.75
N PHE A 367 1.54 -1.05 -0.48
CA PHE A 367 1.70 -0.08 0.61
C PHE A 367 3.09 0.53 0.65
N LEU A 368 4.15 -0.26 0.73
CA LEU A 368 5.50 0.30 0.85
C LEU A 368 5.98 1.09 -0.39
N GLY A 369 5.39 0.87 -1.57
CA GLY A 369 5.66 1.61 -2.81
C GLY A 369 4.88 2.92 -2.95
N ASP A 370 3.60 2.92 -2.56
CA ASP A 370 2.67 4.07 -2.72
C ASP A 370 3.07 5.34 -1.96
N PHE A 371 3.91 5.16 -0.96
CA PHE A 371 4.23 6.20 0.01
C PHE A 371 5.65 6.76 -0.14
N GLN A 372 6.42 6.33 -1.15
CA GLN A 372 7.85 6.67 -1.25
C GLN A 372 8.18 8.16 -1.43
N LYS A 373 7.22 9.04 -1.76
CA LYS A 373 7.47 10.48 -1.92
C LYS A 373 6.25 11.31 -1.50
N THR A 374 6.49 12.38 -0.73
CA THR A 374 5.65 13.59 -0.65
C THR A 374 4.22 13.45 -0.10
N THR A 375 3.99 12.64 0.94
CA THR A 375 2.68 12.60 1.61
C THR A 375 2.76 13.34 2.95
N GLU A 376 1.88 14.31 3.19
CA GLU A 376 1.72 14.93 4.50
C GLU A 376 1.26 13.87 5.51
N ASP A 377 1.68 13.94 6.78
CA ASP A 377 1.45 12.83 7.72
C ASP A 377 -0.02 12.42 7.85
N TYR A 378 -0.96 13.38 7.79
CA TYR A 378 -2.40 13.10 7.87
C TYR A 378 -2.93 12.35 6.63
N GLN A 379 -2.29 12.51 5.47
CA GLN A 379 -2.69 11.86 4.23
C GLN A 379 -2.25 10.40 4.14
N VAL A 380 -1.35 9.92 5.02
CA VAL A 380 -0.84 8.53 4.97
C VAL A 380 -1.97 7.53 5.18
N LEU A 381 -2.83 7.73 6.17
CA LEU A 381 -4.00 6.87 6.42
C LEU A 381 -5.04 6.98 5.30
N LEU A 382 -5.24 8.17 4.76
CA LEU A 382 -6.14 8.39 3.62
C LEU A 382 -5.65 7.63 2.38
N ARG A 383 -4.35 7.66 2.10
CA ARG A 383 -3.76 6.91 1.00
C ARG A 383 -3.86 5.41 1.21
N LEU A 384 -3.58 4.91 2.42
CA LEU A 384 -3.74 3.50 2.78
C LEU A 384 -5.19 3.02 2.54
N THR A 385 -6.16 3.76 3.06
CA THR A 385 -7.58 3.42 2.92
C THR A 385 -8.05 3.53 1.46
N SER A 386 -7.56 4.53 0.72
CA SER A 386 -7.84 4.66 -0.71
C SER A 386 -7.28 3.49 -1.53
N ARG A 387 -6.04 3.03 -1.25
CA ARG A 387 -5.42 1.89 -1.92
C ARG A 387 -6.18 0.60 -1.62
N LEU A 388 -6.53 0.36 -0.36
CA LEU A 388 -7.36 -0.77 0.05
C LEU A 388 -8.70 -0.77 -0.68
N GLY A 389 -9.42 0.35 -0.65
CA GLY A 389 -10.72 0.50 -1.29
C GLY A 389 -10.64 0.24 -2.80
N LEU A 390 -9.68 0.86 -3.48
CA LEU A 390 -9.49 0.68 -4.93
C LEU A 390 -9.14 -0.76 -5.29
N CYS A 391 -8.14 -1.36 -4.64
CA CYS A 391 -7.68 -2.71 -4.97
C CYS A 391 -8.74 -3.78 -4.67
N VAL A 392 -9.54 -3.60 -3.61
CA VAL A 392 -10.68 -4.49 -3.30
C VAL A 392 -11.79 -4.31 -4.34
N ALA A 393 -12.19 -3.08 -4.65
CA ALA A 393 -13.25 -2.79 -5.63
C ALA A 393 -12.87 -3.31 -7.03
N MET A 394 -11.66 -2.99 -7.51
CA MET A 394 -11.14 -3.49 -8.77
C MET A 394 -11.00 -5.02 -8.77
N SER A 395 -10.60 -5.64 -7.67
CA SER A 395 -10.47 -7.10 -7.59
C SER A 395 -11.76 -7.84 -7.91
N TYR A 396 -12.92 -7.29 -7.54
CA TYR A 396 -14.20 -7.87 -7.97
C TYR A 396 -14.37 -7.81 -9.49
N VAL A 397 -14.17 -6.65 -10.12
CA VAL A 397 -14.35 -6.55 -11.58
C VAL A 397 -13.33 -7.40 -12.35
N LEU A 398 -12.05 -7.31 -11.98
CA LEU A 398 -10.96 -8.08 -12.58
C LEU A 398 -11.14 -9.58 -12.36
N GLY A 399 -11.56 -9.96 -11.15
CA GLY A 399 -11.82 -11.35 -10.79
C GLY A 399 -12.99 -11.91 -11.58
N TRP A 400 -14.08 -11.16 -11.71
CA TRP A 400 -15.22 -11.54 -12.55
C TRP A 400 -14.84 -11.70 -14.02
N LEU A 401 -14.10 -10.74 -14.59
CA LEU A 401 -13.63 -10.82 -15.97
C LEU A 401 -12.78 -12.08 -16.19
N THR A 402 -11.91 -12.41 -15.24
CA THR A 402 -11.06 -13.60 -15.30
C THR A 402 -11.90 -14.89 -15.24
N LEU A 403 -12.79 -15.00 -14.26
CA LEU A 403 -13.60 -16.20 -14.04
C LEU A 403 -14.59 -16.45 -15.18
N ARG A 404 -15.23 -15.40 -15.71
CA ARG A 404 -16.24 -15.52 -16.78
C ARG A 404 -15.62 -15.77 -18.14
N SER A 405 -14.43 -15.23 -18.35
CA SER A 405 -13.75 -15.33 -19.64
C SER A 405 -12.81 -16.53 -19.72
N GLY A 406 -12.45 -17.12 -18.57
CA GLY A 406 -11.43 -18.17 -18.47
C GLY A 406 -10.02 -17.68 -18.81
N SER A 407 -9.80 -16.36 -18.82
CA SER A 407 -8.59 -15.72 -19.31
C SER A 407 -8.23 -14.49 -18.48
N ILE A 408 -6.94 -14.25 -18.23
CA ILE A 408 -6.46 -13.05 -17.54
C ILE A 408 -6.44 -11.81 -18.44
N TRP A 409 -6.42 -11.96 -19.77
CA TRP A 409 -6.17 -10.84 -20.68
C TRP A 409 -7.22 -9.71 -20.58
N PRO A 410 -8.53 -10.00 -20.43
CA PRO A 410 -9.52 -8.96 -20.16
C PRO A 410 -9.23 -8.18 -18.87
N ALA A 411 -8.80 -8.87 -17.81
CA ALA A 411 -8.41 -8.22 -16.55
C ALA A 411 -7.12 -7.40 -16.72
N ALA A 412 -6.13 -7.91 -17.46
CA ALA A 412 -4.87 -7.22 -17.73
C ALA A 412 -5.09 -5.92 -18.53
N LEU A 413 -5.95 -5.97 -19.55
CA LEU A 413 -6.37 -4.78 -20.30
C LEU A 413 -7.08 -3.77 -19.39
N THR A 414 -8.01 -4.24 -18.56
CA THR A 414 -8.75 -3.40 -17.61
C THR A 414 -7.82 -2.67 -16.64
N HIS A 415 -6.93 -3.43 -16.00
CA HIS A 415 -5.95 -2.91 -15.04
C HIS A 415 -4.97 -1.96 -15.72
N GLY A 416 -4.34 -2.37 -16.82
CA GLY A 416 -3.34 -1.57 -17.50
C GLY A 416 -3.91 -0.27 -18.07
N LEU A 417 -5.12 -0.29 -18.65
CA LEU A 417 -5.78 0.93 -19.10
C LEU A 417 -6.14 1.84 -17.94
N HIS A 418 -6.65 1.31 -16.81
CA HIS A 418 -6.86 2.16 -15.63
C HIS A 418 -5.57 2.85 -15.18
N ASN A 419 -4.44 2.14 -15.18
CA ASN A 419 -3.14 2.72 -14.88
C ASN A 419 -2.73 3.78 -15.91
N VAL A 420 -2.96 3.56 -17.21
CA VAL A 420 -2.72 4.57 -18.26
C VAL A 420 -3.50 5.86 -17.98
N TRP A 421 -4.79 5.77 -17.63
CA TRP A 421 -5.59 6.95 -17.24
C TRP A 421 -5.07 7.62 -15.98
N ALA A 422 -4.71 6.82 -14.97
CA ALA A 422 -4.23 7.31 -13.69
C ALA A 422 -2.90 8.09 -13.84
N PHE A 423 -1.92 7.49 -14.52
CA PHE A 423 -0.58 8.06 -14.66
C PHE A 423 -0.50 9.20 -15.67
N SER A 424 -1.35 9.21 -16.71
CA SER A 424 -1.45 10.34 -17.64
C SER A 424 -2.17 11.56 -17.07
N GLY A 425 -2.85 11.42 -15.92
CA GLY A 425 -3.70 12.47 -15.37
C GLY A 425 -4.98 12.75 -16.16
N ALA A 426 -5.29 11.94 -17.19
CA ALA A 426 -6.45 12.15 -18.07
C ALA A 426 -7.83 11.99 -17.37
N HIS A 427 -7.83 11.41 -16.17
CA HIS A 427 -9.02 11.22 -15.32
C HIS A 427 -9.32 12.43 -14.42
N SER A 428 -8.50 13.48 -14.46
CA SER A 428 -8.62 14.68 -13.64
C SER A 428 -8.37 15.95 -14.45
N LEU A 429 -9.03 17.04 -14.07
CA LEU A 429 -8.82 18.38 -14.64
C LEU A 429 -8.06 19.29 -13.67
N ASP A 430 -7.42 20.32 -14.22
CA ASP A 430 -6.71 21.31 -13.41
C ASP A 430 -7.71 22.02 -12.48
N GLY A 431 -7.40 22.06 -11.19
CA GLY A 431 -8.27 22.67 -10.16
C GLY A 431 -9.34 21.73 -9.56
N GLN A 432 -9.50 20.49 -10.05
CA GLN A 432 -10.35 19.51 -9.37
C GLN A 432 -9.71 19.02 -8.07
N ASP A 433 -10.54 18.78 -7.05
CA ASP A 433 -10.11 18.11 -5.83
C ASP A 433 -9.66 16.66 -6.14
N PRO A 434 -8.37 16.33 -5.97
CA PRO A 434 -7.86 14.99 -6.24
C PRO A 434 -8.52 13.90 -5.38
N LEU A 435 -9.00 14.26 -4.17
CA LEU A 435 -9.70 13.34 -3.31
C LEU A 435 -11.06 12.99 -3.90
N LEU A 436 -11.86 14.00 -4.28
CA LEU A 436 -13.15 13.80 -4.92
C LEU A 436 -13.05 12.93 -6.18
N VAL A 437 -12.07 13.19 -7.05
CA VAL A 437 -11.86 12.40 -8.28
C VAL A 437 -11.62 10.92 -7.95
N LYS A 438 -10.70 10.63 -7.03
CA LYS A 438 -10.43 9.26 -6.56
C LYS A 438 -11.69 8.64 -5.93
N THR A 439 -12.44 9.45 -5.19
CA THR A 439 -13.70 9.07 -4.53
C THR A 439 -14.85 8.84 -5.51
N ILE A 440 -14.80 9.34 -6.74
CA ILE A 440 -15.78 8.96 -7.76
C ILE A 440 -15.38 7.62 -8.38
N ILE A 441 -14.09 7.47 -8.72
CA ILE A 441 -13.55 6.28 -9.39
C ILE A 441 -13.74 5.01 -8.54
N TRP A 442 -13.38 5.03 -7.26
CA TRP A 442 -13.53 3.85 -6.38
C TRP A 442 -15.01 3.41 -6.20
N ILE A 443 -15.97 4.34 -6.18
CA ILE A 443 -17.41 4.07 -6.06
C ILE A 443 -17.87 3.42 -7.36
N CYS A 444 -17.45 3.94 -8.50
CA CYS A 444 -17.78 3.35 -9.80
C CYS A 444 -17.25 1.91 -9.92
N TRP A 445 -16.01 1.65 -9.51
CA TRP A 445 -15.47 0.28 -9.42
C TRP A 445 -16.28 -0.60 -8.47
N GLY A 446 -16.63 -0.09 -7.29
CA GLY A 446 -17.40 -0.82 -6.28
C GLY A 446 -18.81 -1.18 -6.74
N LEU A 447 -19.51 -0.21 -7.35
CA LEU A 447 -20.85 -0.41 -7.90
C LEU A 447 -20.82 -1.40 -9.07
N LEU A 448 -19.83 -1.30 -9.96
CA LEU A 448 -19.67 -2.26 -11.03
C LEU A 448 -19.38 -3.66 -10.48
N GLY A 449 -18.45 -3.77 -9.53
CA GLY A 449 -18.15 -5.03 -8.84
C GLY A 449 -19.39 -5.65 -8.21
N PHE A 450 -20.20 -4.84 -7.51
CA PHE A 450 -21.46 -5.27 -6.92
C PHE A 450 -22.51 -5.71 -7.96
N ALA A 451 -22.57 -5.07 -9.12
CA ALA A 451 -23.50 -5.44 -10.19
C ALA A 451 -23.12 -6.76 -10.89
N LEU A 452 -21.83 -7.15 -10.84
CA LEU A 452 -21.31 -8.33 -11.52
C LEU A 452 -21.43 -9.63 -10.70
N PHE A 453 -21.63 -9.55 -9.38
CA PHE A 453 -21.76 -10.67 -8.43
C PHE A 453 -23.13 -10.70 -7.75
#